data_AF-A0A9X3ENJ4-F1
#
_entry.id   AF-A0A9X3ENJ4-F1
#
_cell.length_a   1.000
_cell.length_b   1.000
_cell.length_c   1.000
_cell.angle_alpha   90.00
_cell.angle_beta   90.00
_cell.angle_gamma   90.00
#
_symmetry.space_group_name_H-M   'P 1'
#
loop_
_entity.id
_entity.type
_entity.pdbx_description
1 polymer ?
#
loop_
_entity_poly.entity_id
_entity_poly.type
_entity_poly.pdbx_seq_one_letter_code
_entity_poly.pdbx_strand_id
1 'polypeptide(L)'
;MSAPDLSLGLAALLGALQGVAEFLPISSSGHLALAERVAGLQAGAGGHSFNIVVHAGTLLAVLIHYRDDLLTIARGVLRPGHA
;
A
#
# COMPACT_ATOMS: atom_id res chain seq x y z
N MET A 1 -27.81 -11.12 -4.95
CA MET A 1 -27.17 -10.56 -3.73
C MET A 1 -26.26 -9.45 -4.20
N SER A 2 -26.53 -8.20 -3.81
CA SER A 2 -25.65 -7.05 -4.08
C SER A 2 -24.29 -7.34 -3.44
N ALA A 3 -23.19 -7.09 -4.16
CA ALA A 3 -21.88 -7.15 -3.53
C ALA A 3 -21.84 -6.15 -2.37
N PRO A 4 -21.22 -6.48 -1.23
CA PRO A 4 -21.03 -5.52 -0.16
C PRO A 4 -20.19 -4.34 -0.69
N ASP A 5 -20.65 -3.13 -0.41
CA ASP A 5 -19.88 -1.92 -0.71
C ASP A 5 -18.69 -1.81 0.26
N LEU A 6 -17.65 -1.08 -0.17
CA LEU A 6 -16.44 -0.82 0.60
C LEU A 6 -16.77 0.12 1.79
N SER A 7 -17.29 -0.46 2.87
CA SER A 7 -17.60 0.29 4.09
C SER A 7 -16.34 0.85 4.72
N LEU A 8 -16.44 1.98 5.43
CA LEU A 8 -15.29 2.62 6.09
C LEU A 8 -14.56 1.67 7.06
N GLY A 9 -15.31 0.84 7.79
CA GLY A 9 -14.73 -0.15 8.70
C GLY A 9 -13.94 -1.24 7.97
N LEU A 10 -14.46 -1.74 6.85
CA LEU A 10 -13.75 -2.69 6.01
C LEU A 10 -12.52 -2.05 5.36
N ALA A 11 -12.64 -0.82 4.86
CA ALA A 11 -11.52 -0.06 4.30
C ALA A 11 -10.40 0.14 5.33
N ALA A 12 -10.73 0.47 6.57
CA ALA A 12 -9.76 0.62 7.64
C ALA A 12 -9.06 -0.71 7.98
N LEU A 13 -9.82 -1.82 8.03
CA LEU A 13 -9.26 -3.16 8.28
C LEU A 13 -8.31 -3.59 7.15
N LEU A 14 -8.74 -3.47 5.90
CA LEU A 14 -7.94 -3.83 4.73
C LEU A 14 -6.70 -2.92 4.60
N GLY A 15 -6.84 -1.63 4.92
CA GLY A 15 -5.71 -0.69 4.96
C GLY A 15 -4.70 -1.04 6.05
N ALA A 16 -5.15 -1.44 7.24
CA ALA A 16 -4.27 -1.93 8.30
C ALA A 16 -3.56 -3.23 7.90
N LEU A 17 -4.28 -4.17 7.27
CA LEU A 17 -3.71 -5.41 6.74
C LEU A 17 -2.63 -5.12 5.70
N GLN A 18 -2.89 -4.25 4.72
CA GLN A 18 -1.90 -3.82 3.74
C GLN A 18 -0.70 -3.15 4.41
N GLY A 19 -0.96 -2.23 5.35
CA GLY A 19 0.08 -1.52 6.08
C GLY A 19 1.04 -2.46 6.80
N VAL A 20 0.53 -3.49 7.48
CA VAL A 20 1.38 -4.50 8.14
C VAL A 20 2.06 -5.40 7.10
N ALA A 21 1.30 -5.95 6.16
CA ALA A 21 1.81 -6.95 5.23
C ALA A 21 2.81 -6.40 4.21
N GLU A 22 2.80 -5.10 3.92
CA GLU A 22 3.75 -4.48 2.99
C GLU A 22 5.18 -4.45 3.56
N PHE A 23 5.32 -4.29 4.86
CA PHE A 23 6.64 -4.26 5.52
C PHE A 23 7.13 -5.66 5.95
N LEU A 24 6.28 -6.67 5.84
CA LEU A 24 6.62 -8.07 6.12
C LEU A 24 6.82 -8.82 4.79
N PRO A 25 7.80 -9.73 4.68
CA PRO A 25 8.04 -10.51 3.47
C PRO A 25 7.03 -11.68 3.32
N ILE A 26 5.73 -11.35 3.32
CA ILE A 26 4.63 -12.32 3.34
C ILE A 26 3.64 -12.16 2.17
N SER A 27 3.96 -11.33 1.18
CA SER A 27 3.08 -10.97 0.06
C SER A 27 1.82 -10.21 0.50
N SER A 28 1.89 -8.89 0.45
CA SER A 28 0.77 -7.99 0.78
C SER A 28 -0.42 -8.16 -0.16
N SER A 29 -0.18 -8.25 -1.47
CA SER A 29 -1.22 -8.42 -2.49
C SER A 29 -2.02 -9.72 -2.33
N GLY A 30 -1.38 -10.83 -1.93
CA GLY A 30 -2.06 -12.10 -1.69
C GLY A 30 -2.98 -12.05 -0.48
N HIS A 31 -2.51 -11.46 0.62
CA HIS A 31 -3.32 -11.28 1.83
C HIS A 31 -4.52 -10.37 1.59
N LEU A 32 -4.31 -9.25 0.88
CA LEU A 32 -5.37 -8.31 0.56
C LEU A 32 -6.42 -8.94 -0.34
N ALA A 33 -6.01 -9.63 -1.41
CA ALA A 33 -6.94 -10.34 -2.31
C ALA A 33 -7.74 -11.43 -1.60
N LEU A 34 -7.13 -12.16 -0.67
CA LEU A 34 -7.83 -13.17 0.14
C LEU A 34 -8.85 -12.51 1.07
N ALA A 35 -8.47 -11.43 1.76
CA ALA A 35 -9.36 -10.69 2.66
C ALA A 35 -10.55 -10.06 1.92
N GLU A 36 -10.31 -9.47 0.75
CA GLU A 36 -11.37 -8.94 -0.13
C GLU A 36 -12.35 -10.04 -0.56
N ARG A 37 -11.83 -11.21 -0.96
CA ARG A 37 -12.64 -12.36 -1.35
C ARG A 37 -13.48 -12.91 -0.20
N VAL A 38 -12.92 -12.97 1.01
CA VAL A 38 -13.63 -13.38 2.24
C VAL A 38 -14.70 -12.37 2.62
N ALA A 39 -14.43 -11.07 2.45
CA ALA A 39 -15.38 -10.00 2.66
C ALA A 39 -16.48 -9.93 1.59
N GLY A 40 -16.41 -10.77 0.54
CA GLY A 40 -17.36 -10.78 -0.56
C GLY A 40 -17.22 -9.60 -1.53
N LEU A 41 -16.13 -8.83 -1.43
CA LEU A 41 -15.86 -7.73 -2.36
C LEU A 41 -15.63 -8.31 -3.76
N GLN A 42 -16.45 -7.87 -4.72
CA GLN A 42 -16.23 -8.20 -6.12
C GLN A 42 -15.02 -7.42 -6.64
N ALA A 43 -14.21 -8.04 -7.48
CA ALA A 43 -13.12 -7.39 -8.22
C ALA A 43 -13.70 -6.43 -9.30
N GLY A 44 -14.46 -5.43 -8.88
CA GLY A 44 -14.88 -4.31 -9.70
C GLY A 44 -13.85 -3.18 -9.65
N ALA A 45 -14.09 -2.12 -10.44
CA ALA A 45 -13.20 -0.96 -10.51
C ALA A 45 -12.83 -0.37 -9.12
N GLY A 46 -13.75 -0.43 -8.15
CA GLY A 46 -13.52 0.04 -6.78
C GLY A 46 -12.46 -0.73 -5.99
N GLY A 47 -12.40 -2.06 -6.11
CA GLY A 47 -11.42 -2.89 -5.38
C GLY A 47 -9.99 -2.69 -5.92
N HIS A 48 -9.83 -2.61 -7.25
CA HIS A 48 -8.53 -2.30 -7.85
C HIS A 48 -8.04 -0.89 -7.48
N SER A 49 -8.91 0.12 -7.54
CA SER A 49 -8.54 1.47 -7.11
C SER A 49 -8.19 1.53 -5.63
N PHE A 50 -8.91 0.81 -4.77
CA PHE A 50 -8.58 0.71 -3.35
C PHE A 50 -7.18 0.14 -3.13
N ASN A 51 -6.85 -0.97 -3.78
CA ASN A 51 -5.53 -1.62 -3.68
C ASN A 51 -4.39 -0.66 -4.07
N ILE A 52 -4.57 0.13 -5.13
CA ILE A 52 -3.59 1.15 -5.54
C ILE A 52 -3.44 2.23 -4.46
N VAL A 53 -4.54 2.73 -3.90
CA VAL A 53 -4.51 3.79 -2.88
C VAL A 53 -3.82 3.32 -1.60
N VAL A 54 -4.11 2.11 -1.11
CA VAL A 54 -3.46 1.61 0.11
C VAL A 54 -1.97 1.34 -0.11
N HIS A 55 -1.56 0.92 -1.31
CA HIS A 55 -0.15 0.76 -1.68
C HIS A 55 0.57 2.10 -1.84
N ALA A 56 -0.11 3.12 -2.37
CA ALA A 56 0.41 4.49 -2.39
C ALA A 56 0.56 5.03 -0.95
N GLY A 57 -0.34 4.65 -0.04
CA GLY A 57 -0.24 4.97 1.38
C GLY A 57 1.01 4.37 2.04
N THR A 58 1.33 3.10 1.77
CA THR A 58 2.55 2.46 2.29
C THR A 58 3.82 3.06 1.67
N LEU A 59 3.80 3.37 0.37
CA LEU A 59 4.89 4.12 -0.28
C LEU A 59 5.09 5.48 0.38
N LEU A 60 4.02 6.23 0.63
CA LEU A 60 4.09 7.53 1.30
C LEU A 60 4.68 7.41 2.71
N ALA A 61 4.31 6.37 3.46
CA ALA A 61 4.88 6.10 4.77
C ALA A 61 6.41 5.89 4.70
N VAL A 62 6.90 5.13 3.71
CA VAL A 62 8.34 4.95 3.46
C VAL A 62 9.01 6.28 3.09
N LEU A 63 8.42 7.05 2.17
CA LEU A 63 8.97 8.33 1.73
C LEU A 63 9.10 9.33 2.89
N ILE A 64 8.12 9.37 3.80
CA ILE A 64 8.15 10.24 4.99
C ILE A 64 9.17 9.72 6.02
N HIS A 65 9.17 8.42 6.29
CA HIS A 65 10.06 7.82 7.28
C HIS A 65 11.53 8.02 6.89
N TYR A 66 11.88 7.72 5.64
CA TYR A 66 13.24 7.80 5.11
C TYR A 66 13.56 9.12 4.38
N ARG A 67 12.77 10.18 4.57
CA ARG A 67 12.93 11.45 3.82
C ARG A 67 14.36 12.01 3.82
N ASP A 68 15.06 11.96 4.95
CA ASP A 68 16.40 12.53 5.10
C ASP A 68 17.46 11.67 4.39
N ASP A 69 17.34 10.34 4.51
CA ASP A 69 18.19 9.37 3.82
C ASP A 69 17.98 9.43 2.30
N LEU A 70 16.72 9.47 1.87
CA LEU A 70 16.35 9.59 0.46
C LEU A 70 16.86 10.89 -0.15
N LEU A 71 16.78 12.02 0.56
CA LEU A 71 17.36 13.28 0.11
C LEU A 71 18.88 13.22 0.03
N THR A 72 19.54 12.53 0.95
CA THR A 72 20.99 12.32 0.93
C THR A 72 21.40 11.50 -0.29
N ILE A 73 20.71 10.38 -0.56
CA ILE A 73 20.94 9.54 -1.73
C ILE A 73 20.68 10.34 -3.02
N ALA A 74 19.55 11.05 -3.11
CA ALA A 74 19.19 11.83 -4.29
C ALA A 74 20.22 12.93 -4.59
N ARG A 75 20.72 13.64 -3.57
CA ARG A 75 21.78 14.65 -3.74
C ARG A 75 23.10 14.01 -4.17
N GLY A 76 23.45 12.85 -3.63
CA GLY A 76 24.65 12.10 -4.02
C GLY A 76 24.61 11.66 -5.49
N VAL A 77 23.43 11.25 -5.99
CA VAL A 77 23.24 10.92 -7.41
C VAL A 77 23.32 12.16 -8.30
N LEU A 78 22.77 13.30 -7.87
CA LEU A 78 22.75 14.54 -8.66
C LEU A 78 24.07 15.32 -8.63
N ARG A 79 24.92 15.08 -7.63
CA ARG A 79 26.27 15.63 -7.54
C ARG A 79 27.25 14.48 -7.32
N PRO A 80 27.57 13.70 -8.37
CA PRO A 80 28.69 12.79 -8.30
C PRO A 80 29.97 13.65 -8.25
N GLY A 81 30.36 14.03 -7.03
CA GLY A 81 31.58 14.78 -6.77
C GLY A 81 32.76 13.85 -6.94
N HIS A 82 33.46 14.04 -8.06
CA HIS A 82 34.82 13.63 -8.41
C HIS A 82 35.57 12.80 -7.35
N ALA A 83 35.66 11.49 -7.61
CA ALA A 83 36.84 10.73 -7.19
C ALA A 83 38.08 11.23 -7.95
#